data_AF-A0A4V5N656-F1
#
_entry.id   AF-A0A4V5N656-F1
#
_cell.length_a   1.000
_cell.length_b   1.000
_cell.length_c   1.000
_cell.angle_alpha   90.00
_cell.angle_beta   90.00
_cell.angle_gamma   90.00
#
_symmetry.space_group_name_H-M   'P 1'
#
loop_
_entity.id
_entity.type
_entity.pdbx_description
1 polymer ?
#
loop_
_entity_poly.entity_id
_entity_poly.type
_entity_poly.pdbx_seq_one_letter_code
_entity_poly.pdbx_strand_id
1 'polypeptide(L)'
;MEEWINFLRTLETDNVVVPGADASKTVDSALQDSGAQSPVLRLQLDSEASQQNDWANLSSLARDGAQHDIDQQVLLDSARSYDPERIALIMFTSGTSSGKPKDCPRRQN
;
A
#
# COMPACT_ATOMS: atom_id res chain seq x y z
N MET A 1 -9.16 -1.99 -14.71
CA MET A 1 -8.60 -0.65 -14.41
C MET A 1 -9.59 0.18 -13.58
N GLU A 2 -10.87 0.27 -13.96
CA GLU A 2 -11.92 0.93 -13.15
C GLU A 2 -12.06 0.40 -11.71
N GLU A 3 -11.91 -0.91 -11.49
CA GLU A 3 -12.00 -1.50 -10.15
C GLU A 3 -10.90 -1.00 -9.21
N TRP A 4 -9.68 -0.86 -9.71
CA TRP A 4 -8.53 -0.36 -8.94
C TRP A 4 -8.69 1.11 -8.55
N ILE A 5 -9.21 1.93 -9.48
CA ILE A 5 -9.55 3.33 -9.22
C ILE A 5 -10.59 3.46 -8.10
N ASN A 6 -11.60 2.58 -8.08
CA ASN A 6 -12.58 2.55 -6.99
C ASN A 6 -11.93 2.19 -5.65
N PHE A 7 -10.96 1.28 -5.61
CA PHE A 7 -10.24 0.96 -4.37
C PHE A 7 -9.45 2.14 -3.85
N LEU A 8 -8.67 2.80 -4.71
CA LEU A 8 -7.87 3.96 -4.34
C LEU A 8 -8.73 5.11 -3.79
N ARG A 9 -9.90 5.36 -4.38
CA ARG A 9 -10.85 6.38 -3.90
C ARG A 9 -11.54 6.00 -2.60
N THR A 10 -11.81 4.71 -2.37
CA THR A 10 -12.60 4.27 -1.20
C THR A 10 -11.74 4.13 0.04
N LEU A 11 -10.48 3.70 -0.12
CA LEU A 11 -9.60 3.39 1.00
C LEU A 11 -8.70 4.54 1.43
N GLU A 12 -8.60 5.62 0.63
CA GLU A 12 -7.69 6.76 0.90
C GLU A 12 -6.30 6.29 1.33
N THR A 13 -5.71 5.39 0.54
CA THR A 13 -4.55 4.61 0.99
C THR A 13 -3.29 5.47 1.05
N ASP A 14 -2.66 5.55 2.23
CA ASP A 14 -1.44 6.34 2.42
C ASP A 14 -0.20 5.72 1.75
N ASN A 15 -0.21 4.40 1.53
CA ASN A 15 0.94 3.66 1.02
C ASN A 15 0.52 2.72 -0.10
N VAL A 16 1.29 2.70 -1.20
CA VAL A 16 1.11 1.75 -2.29
C VAL A 16 2.43 1.05 -2.60
N VAL A 17 2.38 -0.27 -2.72
CA VAL A 17 3.54 -1.11 -3.06
C VAL A 17 3.24 -1.83 -4.37
N VAL A 18 4.17 -1.77 -5.32
CA VAL A 18 4.05 -2.40 -6.64
C VAL A 18 5.30 -3.21 -7.00
N PRO A 19 5.16 -4.26 -7.84
CA PRO A 19 6.30 -5.13 -8.15
C PRO A 19 7.41 -4.44 -8.96
N GLY A 20 7.09 -3.47 -9.84
CA GLY A 20 8.10 -2.84 -10.70
C GLY A 20 7.56 -1.68 -11.54
N ALA A 21 8.34 -1.24 -12.53
CA ALA A 21 8.11 -0.03 -13.32
C ALA A 21 6.81 -0.01 -14.15
N ASP A 22 6.39 -1.14 -14.70
CA ASP A 22 5.15 -1.18 -15.48
C ASP A 22 3.91 -1.08 -14.60
N ALA A 23 3.98 -1.69 -13.40
CA ALA A 23 2.92 -1.58 -12.41
C ALA A 23 2.84 -0.17 -11.82
N SER A 24 3.97 0.49 -11.57
CA SER A 24 3.98 1.87 -11.06
C SER A 24 3.35 2.85 -12.05
N LYS A 25 3.68 2.76 -13.34
CA LYS A 25 3.05 3.56 -14.40
C LYS A 25 1.54 3.34 -14.46
N THR A 26 1.10 2.09 -14.30
CA THR A 26 -0.34 1.75 -14.27
C THR A 26 -1.03 2.41 -13.08
N VAL A 27 -0.39 2.43 -11.91
CA VAL A 27 -0.92 3.12 -10.72
C VAL A 27 -0.93 4.64 -10.91
N ASP A 28 0.12 5.22 -11.48
CA ASP A 28 0.21 6.67 -11.71
C ASP A 28 -0.89 7.16 -12.65
N SER A 29 -1.13 6.45 -13.76
CA SER A 29 -2.26 6.74 -14.66
C SER A 29 -3.60 6.63 -13.94
N ALA A 30 -3.79 5.57 -13.14
CA ALA A 30 -5.02 5.38 -12.38
C ALA A 30 -5.26 6.48 -11.34
N LEU A 31 -4.21 6.93 -10.64
CA LEU A 31 -4.29 8.04 -9.68
C LEU A 31 -4.67 9.34 -10.40
N GLN A 32 -4.02 9.65 -11.53
CA GLN A 32 -4.33 10.82 -12.33
C GLN A 32 -5.78 10.82 -12.84
N ASP A 33 -6.24 9.69 -13.39
CA ASP A 33 -7.61 9.55 -13.91
C ASP A 33 -8.67 9.59 -12.80
N SER A 34 -8.31 9.09 -11.61
CA SER A 34 -9.21 9.03 -10.48
C SER A 34 -9.39 10.36 -9.76
N GLY A 35 -8.41 11.29 -9.85
CA GLY A 35 -8.36 12.46 -8.98
C GLY A 35 -8.33 12.10 -7.48
N ALA A 36 -8.01 10.85 -7.14
CA ALA A 36 -7.85 10.42 -5.75
C ALA A 36 -6.64 11.10 -5.14
N GLN A 37 -6.63 11.19 -3.81
CA GLN A 37 -5.46 11.66 -3.09
C GLN A 37 -4.25 10.78 -3.42
N SER A 38 -3.12 11.42 -3.71
CA SER A 38 -1.86 10.70 -3.89
C SER A 38 -1.47 10.01 -2.58
N PRO A 39 -1.07 8.74 -2.62
CA PRO A 39 -0.40 8.10 -1.50
C PRO A 39 0.81 8.92 -1.05
N VAL A 40 1.06 8.93 0.26
CA VAL A 40 2.23 9.56 0.88
C VAL A 40 3.51 8.81 0.48
N LEU A 41 3.44 7.47 0.43
CA LEU A 41 4.57 6.63 0.06
C LEU A 41 4.20 5.70 -1.11
N ARG A 42 5.02 5.76 -2.15
CA ARG A 42 4.92 4.92 -3.34
C ARG A 42 6.17 4.06 -3.44
N LEU A 43 6.03 2.73 -3.33
CA LEU A 43 7.14 1.79 -3.25
C LEU A 43 7.18 0.80 -4.42
N GLN A 44 8.36 0.66 -5.02
CA GLN A 44 8.67 -0.39 -5.99
C GLN A 44 9.54 -1.47 -5.33
N LEU A 45 9.20 -2.73 -5.58
CA LEU A 45 9.95 -3.87 -5.07
C LEU A 45 11.22 -4.16 -5.87
N ASP A 46 11.19 -3.94 -7.20
CA ASP A 46 12.34 -4.21 -8.06
C ASP A 46 13.51 -3.24 -7.81
N SER A 47 14.71 -3.78 -7.83
CA SER A 47 15.99 -3.09 -7.59
C SER A 47 16.39 -2.10 -8.68
N GLU A 48 15.82 -2.20 -9.89
CA GLU A 48 16.13 -1.31 -11.01
C GLU A 48 15.24 -0.07 -11.08
N ALA A 49 14.46 0.23 -10.03
CA ALA A 49 13.68 1.45 -9.96
C ALA A 49 14.58 2.68 -10.15
N SER A 50 14.50 3.29 -11.33
CA SER A 50 15.02 4.63 -11.58
C SER A 50 14.31 5.58 -10.62
N GLN A 51 15.06 6.36 -9.83
CA GLN A 51 14.56 7.43 -8.93
C GLN A 51 13.74 8.53 -9.64
N GLN A 52 13.39 8.36 -10.91
CA GLN A 52 12.88 9.40 -11.79
C GLN A 52 11.39 9.75 -11.60
N ASN A 53 10.61 9.03 -10.79
CA ASN A 53 9.15 9.16 -10.81
C ASN A 53 8.45 9.20 -9.43
N ASP A 54 9.04 9.81 -8.39
CA ASP A 54 8.47 9.86 -7.03
C ASP A 54 8.22 8.48 -6.37
N TRP A 55 8.69 7.40 -6.99
CA TRP A 55 8.66 6.04 -6.44
C TRP A 55 9.95 5.75 -5.68
N ALA A 56 9.82 5.33 -4.43
CA ALA A 56 10.91 4.82 -3.62
C ALA A 56 11.20 3.36 -3.97
N ASN A 57 12.47 2.98 -3.93
CA ASN A 57 12.90 1.60 -4.06
C ASN A 57 12.95 0.94 -2.68
N LEU A 58 12.31 -0.22 -2.49
CA LEU A 58 12.32 -0.92 -1.21
C LEU A 58 13.74 -1.29 -0.74
N SER A 59 14.62 -1.71 -1.65
CA SER A 59 16.01 -2.07 -1.30
C SER A 59 16.84 -0.86 -0.85
N SER A 60 16.56 0.32 -1.41
CA SER A 60 17.20 1.57 -0.98
C SER A 60 16.65 2.01 0.38
N LEU A 61 15.31 1.97 0.55
CA LEU A 61 14.67 2.29 1.82
C LEU A 61 15.14 1.37 2.96
N ALA A 62 15.28 0.07 2.69
CA ALA A 62 15.77 -0.89 3.67
C ALA A 62 17.24 -0.63 4.05
N ARG A 63 18.08 -0.23 3.09
CA ARG A 63 19.48 0.12 3.33
C ARG A 63 19.59 1.38 4.19
N ASP A 64 18.80 2.40 3.89
CA ASP A 64 18.79 3.66 4.64
C ASP A 64 18.23 3.43 6.05
N GLY A 65 17.15 2.65 6.17
CA GLY A 65 16.56 2.27 7.44
C GLY A 65 17.52 1.49 8.36
N ALA A 66 18.39 0.66 7.79
CA ALA A 66 19.40 -0.08 8.57
C ALA A 66 20.48 0.82 9.20
N GLN A 67 20.59 2.08 8.77
CA GLN A 67 21.51 3.07 9.34
C GLN A 67 20.90 3.87 10.50
N HIS A 68 19.61 3.69 10.76
CA HIS A 68 18.88 4.41 11.80
C HIS A 68 18.60 3.49 12.98
N ASP A 69 18.86 3.98 14.19
CA ASP A 69 18.55 3.24 15.41
C ASP A 69 17.03 3.08 15.55
N ILE A 70 16.62 1.85 15.85
CA ILE A 70 15.22 1.49 16.09
C ILE A 70 15.08 1.15 17.57
N ASP A 71 14.15 1.81 18.26
CA ASP A 71 13.76 1.39 19.60
C ASP A 71 12.96 0.08 19.53
N GLN A 72 13.70 -1.02 19.66
CA GLN A 72 13.14 -2.36 19.59
C GLN A 72 12.09 -2.62 20.67
N GLN A 73 12.23 -2.01 21.84
CA GLN A 73 11.29 -2.22 22.94
C GLN A 73 9.96 -1.55 22.64
N VAL A 74 9.97 -0.31 22.13
CA VAL A 74 8.76 0.39 21.68
C VAL A 74 8.05 -0.38 20.56
N LEU A 75 8.79 -0.94 19.60
CA LEU A 75 8.21 -1.77 18.56
C LEU A 75 7.53 -3.03 19.11
N LEU A 76 8.20 -3.72 20.04
CA LEU A 76 7.64 -4.93 20.66
C LEU A 76 6.38 -4.63 21.47
N ASP A 77 6.39 -3.55 22.24
CA ASP A 77 5.24 -3.15 23.04
C ASP A 77 4.06 -2.74 22.14
N SER A 78 4.34 -2.03 21.05
CA SER A 78 3.34 -1.67 20.03
C SER A 78 2.78 -2.90 19.31
N ALA A 79 3.63 -3.87 18.96
CA ALA A 79 3.22 -5.12 18.31
C ALA A 79 2.38 -6.02 19.22
N ARG A 80 2.60 -5.96 20.53
CA ARG A 80 1.84 -6.71 21.55
C ARG A 80 0.55 -6.03 21.96
N SER A 81 0.37 -4.76 21.64
CA SER A 81 -0.86 -4.01 21.92
C SER A 81 -2.01 -4.58 21.08
N TYR A 82 -2.76 -5.50 21.67
CA TYR A 82 -3.97 -6.05 21.08
C TYR A 82 -5.07 -4.99 21.05
N ASP A 83 -5.67 -4.81 19.88
CA ASP A 83 -6.84 -3.97 19.67
C ASP A 83 -7.87 -4.81 18.90
N PRO A 84 -8.97 -5.24 19.55
CA PRO A 84 -9.97 -6.11 18.93
C PRO A 84 -10.71 -5.43 17.77
N GLU A 85 -10.70 -4.10 17.68
CA GLU A 85 -11.34 -3.37 16.59
C GLU A 85 -10.39 -3.04 15.44
N ARG A 86 -9.11 -3.40 15.56
CA ARG A 86 -8.12 -3.16 14.51
C ARG A 86 -8.42 -4.03 13.29
N ILE A 87 -8.63 -3.38 12.15
CA ILE A 87 -8.66 -4.04 10.84
C ILE A 87 -7.21 -4.39 10.46
N ALA A 88 -6.91 -5.68 10.37
CA ALA A 88 -5.58 -6.18 10.02
C ALA A 88 -5.40 -6.36 8.51
N LEU A 89 -6.49 -6.64 7.79
CA LEU A 89 -6.49 -6.86 6.36
C LEU A 89 -7.85 -6.54 5.77
N ILE A 90 -7.88 -5.89 4.60
CA ILE A 90 -9.06 -5.79 3.75
C ILE A 90 -8.75 -6.58 2.47
N MET A 91 -9.53 -7.63 2.22
CA MET A 91 -9.45 -8.37 0.96
C MET A 91 -10.60 -7.94 0.06
N PHE A 92 -10.27 -7.64 -1.20
CA PHE A 92 -11.29 -7.39 -2.22
C PHE A 92 -11.63 -8.68 -2.96
N THR A 93 -12.92 -8.96 -3.07
CA THR A 93 -13.44 -10.11 -3.81
C THR A 93 -13.89 -9.71 -5.20
N SER A 94 -13.84 -10.61 -6.19
CA SER A 94 -14.15 -10.34 -7.60
C SER A 94 -15.62 -9.99 -7.90
N GLY A 95 -16.52 -9.97 -6.91
CA GLY A 95 -17.86 -9.39 -7.06
C GLY A 95 -18.78 -10.09 -8.08
N THR A 96 -18.73 -11.42 -8.21
CA THR A 96 -19.42 -12.20 -9.25
C THR A 96 -20.96 -12.06 -9.29
N SER A 97 -21.60 -11.60 -8.22
CA SER A 97 -23.06 -11.44 -8.13
C SER A 97 -23.60 -10.02 -8.30
N SER A 98 -22.76 -8.98 -8.10
CA SER A 98 -23.15 -7.56 -8.21
C SER A 98 -22.34 -6.77 -9.23
N GLY A 99 -21.34 -7.39 -9.88
CA GLY A 99 -20.43 -6.75 -10.83
C GLY A 99 -19.48 -5.71 -10.21
N LYS A 100 -19.49 -5.57 -8.88
CA LYS A 100 -18.63 -4.66 -8.12
C LYS A 100 -17.92 -5.41 -7.01
N PRO A 101 -16.59 -5.26 -6.89
CA PRO A 101 -15.85 -5.81 -5.76
C PRO A 101 -16.38 -5.29 -4.41
N LYS A 102 -16.41 -6.17 -3.41
CA LYS A 102 -16.78 -5.84 -2.03
C LYS A 102 -15.55 -5.91 -1.14
N ASP A 103 -15.46 -4.98 -0.20
CA ASP A 103 -14.50 -4.97 0.88
C ASP A 103 -14.86 -6.05 1.93
N CYS A 104 -13.85 -6.79 2.37
CA CYS A 104 -14.02 -7.81 3.41
C CYS A 104 -12.96 -7.56 4.51
N PRO A 105 -13.22 -6.63 5.45
CA PRO A 105 -12.31 -6.37 6.55
C PRO A 105 -12.20 -7.59 7.48
N ARG A 106 -10.97 -7.93 7.84
CA ARG A 106 -10.61 -8.98 8.79
C ARG A 106 -9.93 -8.34 9.99
N ARG A 107 -10.44 -8.64 11.19
CA ARG A 107 -9.84 -8.22 12.46
C ARG A 107 -8.76 -9.24 12.87
N GLN A 108 -7.80 -8.80 13.68
CA GLN A 108 -6.86 -9.71 14.33
C GLN A 108 -7.62 -10.59 15.34
N ASN A 109 -7.45 -11.91 15.24
CA ASN A 109 -7.95 -12.90 16.21
C ASN A 109 -6.93 -13.13 17.32
#